data_AF-A0A644Y955-F1
#
_entry.id   AF-A0A644Y955-F1
#
_cell.length_a   1.000
_cell.length_b   1.000
_cell.length_c   1.000
_cell.angle_alpha   90.00
_cell.angle_beta   90.00
_cell.angle_gamma   90.00
#
_symmetry.space_group_name_H-M   'P 1'
#
loop_
_entity.id
_entity.type
_entity.pdbx_description
1 polymer ?
#
loop_
_entity_poly.entity_id
_entity_poly.type
_entity_poly.pdbx_seq_one_letter_code
_entity_poly.pdbx_strand_id
1 'polypeptide(L)'
;MKKILTLLGPIVFVAIFSPLFFSSCETEEDTEVPEPGSTFFSAVISENNKSITPGVNGYLSEPFDTGYSDATGDHYSTGIRLYQSASGYYVSSREEYIIELVNLFDTLALDKDSMFHAFLSKTTIPWYTPTMVADSIYHTGIRMQWRTSEGDWYTTDKLSQSGTIAVDSTADVTVPGGISTHEVYIHFNCTLYNKNGSGTLTLTEGKGRISFVNTMFY
;
A
#
# COMPACT_ATOMS: atom_id res chain seq x y z
N MET A 1 51.77 64.03 7.54
CA MET A 1 51.27 62.72 7.06
C MET A 1 51.33 61.71 8.20
N LYS A 2 50.25 61.52 8.97
CA LYS A 2 50.23 60.60 10.14
C LYS A 2 48.79 60.33 10.64
N LYS A 3 47.84 59.99 9.77
CA LYS A 3 46.44 59.66 10.17
C LYS A 3 45.70 58.68 9.23
N ILE A 4 46.36 57.66 8.66
CA ILE A 4 45.68 56.66 7.79
C ILE A 4 46.11 55.21 8.16
N LEU A 5 46.53 54.94 9.40
CA LEU A 5 47.02 53.59 9.75
C LEU A 5 46.50 53.05 11.08
N THR A 6 45.26 53.38 11.45
CA THR A 6 44.62 52.88 12.67
C THR A 6 43.15 52.50 12.47
N LEU A 7 42.80 51.99 11.29
CA LEU A 7 41.43 51.54 11.01
C LEU A 7 41.33 50.20 10.26
N LEU A 8 42.40 49.41 10.23
CA LEU A 8 42.43 48.08 9.60
C LEU A 8 42.57 46.92 10.60
N GLY A 9 42.86 47.22 11.87
CA GLY A 9 43.00 46.23 12.94
C GLY A 9 41.71 45.49 13.35
N PRO A 10 40.55 46.15 13.49
CA PRO A 10 39.37 45.46 14.01
C PRO A 10 38.52 44.75 12.93
N ILE A 11 38.70 45.05 11.64
CA ILE A 11 37.92 44.44 10.56
C ILE A 11 38.45 43.03 10.20
N VAL A 12 39.74 42.79 10.38
CA VAL A 12 40.35 41.47 10.10
C VAL A 12 40.07 40.46 11.22
N PHE A 13 39.78 40.91 12.44
CA PHE A 13 39.51 40.02 13.58
C PHE A 13 38.08 39.45 13.61
N VAL A 14 37.11 40.12 12.97
CA VAL A 14 35.72 39.64 12.91
C VAL A 14 35.52 38.64 11.75
N ALA A 15 36.35 38.68 10.70
CA ALA A 15 36.22 37.82 9.52
C ALA A 15 36.83 36.41 9.69
N ILE A 16 37.60 36.15 10.75
CA ILE A 16 38.30 34.86 10.96
C ILE A 16 37.51 33.88 11.85
N PHE A 17 36.41 34.34 12.48
CA PHE A 17 35.55 33.48 13.33
C PHE A 17 34.21 33.07 12.70
N SER A 18 33.99 33.37 11.41
CA SER A 18 32.68 33.19 10.76
C SER A 18 32.38 31.86 10.04
N PRO A 19 33.18 30.77 10.08
CA PRO A 19 32.70 29.49 9.56
C PRO A 19 32.59 28.36 10.62
N LEU A 20 32.50 28.67 11.93
CA LEU A 20 32.48 27.63 12.97
C LEU A 20 31.10 27.32 13.59
N PHE A 21 29.99 27.88 13.08
CA PHE A 21 28.66 27.62 13.63
C PHE A 21 27.56 27.27 12.62
N PHE A 22 27.93 26.76 11.44
CA PHE A 22 26.99 26.03 10.58
C PHE A 22 27.52 24.62 10.29
N SER A 23 27.80 23.87 11.35
CA SER A 23 27.68 22.42 11.29
C SER A 23 26.20 22.06 11.31
N SER A 24 25.49 22.37 10.23
CA SER A 24 24.20 21.73 9.90
C SER A 24 24.52 20.33 9.37
N CYS A 25 25.05 19.49 10.25
CA CYS A 25 25.15 18.05 10.07
C CYS A 25 24.59 17.42 11.35
N GLU A 26 23.36 17.74 11.70
CA GLU A 26 22.53 16.65 12.19
C GLU A 26 22.28 15.81 10.95
N THR A 27 22.91 14.63 10.88
CA THR A 27 22.30 13.53 10.14
C THR A 27 20.86 13.53 10.59
N GLU A 28 19.94 13.89 9.68
CA GLU A 28 18.52 13.68 9.87
C GLU A 28 18.38 12.20 10.22
N GLU A 29 18.37 11.88 11.51
CA GLU A 29 17.67 10.70 11.96
C GLU A 29 16.28 10.94 11.42
N ASP A 30 15.89 10.15 10.42
CA ASP A 30 14.53 10.11 9.91
C ASP A 30 13.63 10.07 11.14
N THR A 31 13.06 11.21 11.52
CA THR A 31 12.11 11.27 12.63
C THR A 31 11.00 10.33 12.20
N GLU A 32 10.86 9.19 12.89
CA GLU A 32 9.86 8.18 12.57
C GLU A 32 8.50 8.88 12.49
N VAL A 33 8.01 9.08 11.27
CA VAL A 33 6.71 9.67 11.06
C VAL A 33 5.70 8.63 11.51
N PRO A 34 4.87 8.94 12.52
CA PRO A 34 3.91 7.97 13.02
C PRO A 34 2.97 7.58 11.89
N GLU A 35 2.70 6.27 11.79
CA GLU A 35 1.83 5.74 10.75
C GLU A 35 0.42 6.33 10.87
N PRO A 36 -0.27 6.59 9.74
CA PRO A 36 -1.64 7.08 9.77
C PRO A 36 -2.54 6.11 10.52
N GLY A 37 -3.34 6.60 11.48
CA GLY A 37 -4.32 5.77 12.19
C GLY A 37 -5.47 5.27 11.30
N SER A 38 -5.62 5.82 10.08
CA SER A 38 -6.62 5.44 9.08
C SER A 38 -6.03 4.52 8.00
N THR A 39 -6.83 4.17 6.99
CA THR A 39 -6.35 3.42 5.82
C THR A 39 -5.12 4.07 5.20
N PHE A 40 -4.10 3.28 4.90
CA PHE A 40 -2.90 3.72 4.17
C PHE A 40 -2.17 2.53 3.54
N PHE A 41 -1.29 2.84 2.61
CA PHE A 41 -0.31 1.91 2.03
C PHE A 41 1.06 2.61 1.96
N SER A 42 2.13 1.88 2.27
CA SER A 42 3.50 2.33 2.14
C SER A 42 4.40 1.18 1.70
N ALA A 43 5.33 1.43 0.78
CA ALA A 43 6.32 0.45 0.36
C ALA A 43 7.50 1.12 -0.35
N VAL A 44 8.60 0.39 -0.49
CA VAL A 44 9.66 0.74 -1.45
C VAL A 44 9.38 -0.02 -2.75
N ILE A 45 9.14 0.71 -3.84
CA ILE A 45 8.90 0.15 -5.18
C ILE A 45 9.92 0.74 -6.13
N SER A 46 10.75 -0.12 -6.73
CA SER A 46 11.85 0.30 -7.63
C SER A 46 12.71 1.40 -7.01
N GLU A 47 13.19 1.15 -5.80
CA GLU A 47 14.06 2.07 -5.02
C GLU A 47 13.40 3.39 -4.62
N ASN A 48 12.11 3.58 -4.87
CA ASN A 48 11.38 4.77 -4.50
C ASN A 48 10.39 4.47 -3.37
N ASN A 49 10.42 5.31 -2.33
CA ASN A 49 9.41 5.29 -1.28
C ASN A 49 8.07 5.74 -1.86
N LYS A 50 7.09 4.86 -1.80
CA LYS A 50 5.71 5.10 -2.21
C LYS A 50 4.83 5.08 -0.97
N SER A 51 4.00 6.09 -0.83
CA SER A 51 3.01 6.18 0.24
C SER A 51 1.70 6.71 -0.32
N ILE A 52 0.62 6.02 0.00
CA ILE A 52 -0.74 6.39 -0.39
C ILE A 52 -1.58 6.44 0.89
N THR A 53 -2.00 7.65 1.24
CA THR A 53 -2.88 7.91 2.38
C THR A 53 -4.09 8.70 1.88
N PRO A 54 -5.30 8.11 1.86
CA PRO A 54 -6.52 8.81 1.48
C PRO A 54 -6.69 10.12 2.26
N GLY A 55 -7.12 11.17 1.55
CA GLY A 55 -7.22 12.54 2.09
C GLY A 55 -5.92 13.33 2.05
N VAL A 56 -4.77 12.71 1.76
CA VAL A 56 -3.48 13.38 1.56
C VAL A 56 -3.18 13.45 0.06
N ASN A 57 -2.69 14.59 -0.44
CA ASN A 57 -2.25 14.77 -1.83
C ASN A 57 -3.26 14.31 -2.91
N GLY A 58 -4.56 14.40 -2.60
CA GLY A 58 -5.64 14.00 -3.52
C GLY A 58 -5.84 12.49 -3.66
N TYR A 59 -5.22 11.67 -2.80
CA TYR A 59 -5.51 10.24 -2.73
C TYR A 59 -6.90 9.98 -2.17
N LEU A 60 -7.55 8.97 -2.74
CA LEU A 60 -8.86 8.47 -2.36
C LEU A 60 -8.77 6.96 -2.12
N SER A 61 -9.70 6.45 -1.33
CA SER A 61 -9.96 5.01 -1.19
C SER A 61 -11.34 4.68 -1.74
N GLU A 62 -11.44 3.54 -2.41
CA GLU A 62 -12.69 2.96 -2.86
C GLU A 62 -12.69 1.46 -2.54
N PRO A 63 -13.43 1.03 -1.52
CA PRO A 63 -13.61 -0.39 -1.24
C PRO A 63 -14.57 -1.00 -2.28
N PHE A 64 -14.36 -2.28 -2.60
CA PHE A 64 -15.19 -3.00 -3.57
C PHE A 64 -15.31 -4.47 -3.19
N ASP A 65 -16.39 -5.10 -3.63
CA ASP A 65 -16.53 -6.54 -3.64
C ASP A 65 -17.27 -7.01 -4.90
N THR A 66 -17.02 -8.25 -5.28
CA THR A 66 -17.59 -8.86 -6.48
C THR A 66 -17.88 -10.32 -6.21
N GLY A 67 -18.99 -10.79 -6.76
CA GLY A 67 -19.43 -12.18 -6.65
C GLY A 67 -20.07 -12.62 -7.94
N TYR A 68 -19.63 -13.75 -8.47
CA TYR A 68 -20.27 -14.40 -9.61
C TYR A 68 -20.15 -15.91 -9.52
N SER A 69 -21.00 -16.61 -10.25
CA SER A 69 -21.00 -18.06 -10.34
C SER A 69 -20.72 -18.48 -11.78
N ASP A 70 -19.85 -19.46 -11.99
CA ASP A 70 -19.61 -20.07 -13.29
C ASP A 70 -19.55 -21.61 -13.22
N ALA A 71 -19.09 -22.26 -14.29
CA ALA A 71 -19.01 -23.73 -14.36
C ALA A 71 -17.98 -24.33 -13.39
N THR A 72 -17.06 -23.52 -12.86
CA THR A 72 -16.03 -23.92 -11.91
C THR A 72 -16.47 -23.69 -10.47
N GLY A 73 -17.33 -22.71 -10.21
CA GLY A 73 -18.04 -22.54 -8.93
C GLY A 73 -18.38 -21.09 -8.63
N ASP A 74 -18.54 -20.79 -7.33
CA ASP A 74 -18.77 -19.42 -6.85
C ASP A 74 -17.44 -18.71 -6.58
N HIS A 75 -17.31 -17.52 -7.17
CA HIS A 75 -16.16 -16.64 -7.06
C HIS A 75 -16.56 -15.42 -6.26
N TYR A 76 -16.07 -15.31 -5.04
CA TYR A 76 -16.21 -14.10 -4.22
C TYR A 76 -14.85 -13.44 -4.01
N SER A 77 -14.76 -12.15 -4.33
CA SER A 77 -13.55 -11.36 -4.08
C SER A 77 -13.92 -10.02 -3.46
N THR A 78 -13.07 -9.52 -2.57
CA THR A 78 -13.24 -8.21 -1.92
C THR A 78 -11.89 -7.52 -1.80
N GLY A 79 -11.88 -6.21 -1.94
CA GLY A 79 -10.65 -5.44 -1.97
C GLY A 79 -10.86 -3.95 -1.72
N ILE A 80 -9.74 -3.24 -1.80
CA ILE A 80 -9.72 -1.78 -1.80
C ILE A 80 -8.84 -1.29 -2.94
N ARG A 81 -9.29 -0.21 -3.57
CA ARG A 81 -8.49 0.59 -4.50
C ARG A 81 -8.09 1.89 -3.81
N LEU A 82 -6.79 2.15 -3.75
CA LEU A 82 -6.24 3.45 -3.36
C LEU A 82 -5.70 4.13 -4.62
N TYR A 83 -6.17 5.34 -4.91
CA TYR A 83 -5.86 6.00 -6.17
C TYR A 83 -5.82 7.52 -6.01
N GLN A 84 -5.06 8.20 -6.86
CA GLN A 84 -5.02 9.65 -6.87
C GLN A 84 -6.14 10.23 -7.76
N SER A 85 -6.98 11.10 -7.20
CA SER A 85 -8.05 11.78 -7.95
C SER A 85 -7.47 12.71 -9.02
N ALA A 86 -8.15 12.80 -10.16
CA ALA A 86 -7.75 13.65 -11.28
C ALA A 86 -8.05 15.15 -11.08
N SER A 87 -8.81 15.55 -10.05
CA SER A 87 -9.32 16.92 -9.94
C SER A 87 -8.53 17.80 -8.95
N GLY A 88 -8.02 18.93 -9.44
CA GLY A 88 -7.76 20.15 -8.65
C GLY A 88 -6.29 20.53 -8.39
N TYR A 89 -5.36 19.59 -8.55
CA TYR A 89 -3.92 19.84 -8.40
C TYR A 89 -3.18 19.31 -9.63
N TYR A 90 -1.96 19.78 -9.89
CA TYR A 90 -1.07 19.22 -10.93
C TYR A 90 -0.69 17.78 -10.53
N VAL A 91 -1.59 16.84 -10.79
CA VAL A 91 -1.44 15.42 -10.45
C VAL A 91 -0.63 14.78 -11.55
N SER A 92 0.68 14.60 -11.28
CA SER A 92 1.61 14.00 -12.23
C SER A 92 1.57 12.47 -12.19
N SER A 93 1.26 11.85 -11.04
CA SER A 93 1.52 10.42 -10.89
C SER A 93 0.33 9.51 -11.20
N ARG A 94 -0.97 9.85 -11.07
CA ARG A 94 -2.09 8.92 -11.41
C ARG A 94 -1.90 7.46 -10.93
N GLU A 95 -1.11 7.28 -9.86
CA GLU A 95 -0.73 5.98 -9.36
C GLU A 95 -1.93 5.34 -8.67
N GLU A 96 -1.96 4.02 -8.70
CA GLU A 96 -3.06 3.24 -8.17
C GLU A 96 -2.52 1.97 -7.51
N TYR A 97 -3.00 1.71 -6.31
CA TYR A 97 -2.72 0.50 -5.56
C TYR A 97 -4.03 -0.23 -5.32
N ILE A 98 -4.06 -1.52 -5.65
CA ILE A 98 -5.18 -2.40 -5.36
C ILE A 98 -4.67 -3.55 -4.52
N ILE A 99 -5.39 -3.88 -3.48
CA ILE A 99 -5.23 -5.12 -2.73
C ILE A 99 -6.59 -5.78 -2.54
N GLU A 100 -6.64 -7.08 -2.77
CA GLU A 100 -7.89 -7.83 -2.73
C GLU A 100 -7.66 -9.28 -2.29
N LEU A 101 -8.65 -9.84 -1.62
CA LEU A 101 -8.77 -11.25 -1.33
C LEU A 101 -9.58 -11.88 -2.45
N VAL A 102 -9.00 -12.84 -3.15
CA VAL A 102 -9.54 -13.45 -4.36
C VAL A 102 -10.10 -14.84 -4.05
N ASN A 103 -11.27 -15.16 -4.61
CA ASN A 103 -11.96 -16.46 -4.51
C ASN A 103 -12.06 -16.98 -3.08
N LEU A 104 -12.62 -16.18 -2.18
CA LEU A 104 -12.98 -16.65 -0.85
C LEU A 104 -14.10 -17.70 -0.99
N PHE A 105 -13.94 -18.87 -0.37
CA PHE A 105 -14.87 -20.02 -0.51
C PHE A 105 -15.83 -20.18 0.65
N ASP A 106 -17.04 -20.60 0.32
CA ASP A 106 -17.94 -21.24 1.26
C ASP A 106 -17.53 -22.70 1.43
N THR A 107 -16.68 -22.96 2.42
CA THR A 107 -16.23 -24.33 2.71
C THR A 107 -17.21 -25.12 3.58
N LEU A 108 -18.27 -24.49 4.13
CA LEU A 108 -19.07 -25.05 5.22
C LEU A 108 -20.56 -24.62 5.26
N ALA A 109 -21.14 -24.07 4.18
CA ALA A 109 -22.42 -23.35 4.21
C ALA A 109 -22.39 -22.13 5.14
N LEU A 110 -21.22 -21.50 5.27
CA LEU A 110 -21.01 -20.27 6.02
C LEU A 110 -21.42 -19.09 5.17
N ASP A 111 -22.11 -18.12 5.77
CA ASP A 111 -22.35 -16.85 5.11
C ASP A 111 -21.03 -16.17 4.72
N LYS A 112 -21.09 -15.29 3.71
CA LYS A 112 -19.91 -14.62 3.16
C LYS A 112 -19.16 -13.80 4.21
N ASP A 113 -19.85 -13.31 5.25
CA ASP A 113 -19.25 -12.59 6.37
C ASP A 113 -18.39 -13.51 7.25
N SER A 114 -18.91 -14.70 7.55
CA SER A 114 -18.22 -15.76 8.28
C SER A 114 -17.01 -16.29 7.50
N MET A 115 -17.13 -16.43 6.17
CA MET A 115 -15.98 -16.77 5.30
C MET A 115 -14.89 -15.70 5.35
N PHE A 116 -15.31 -14.45 5.33
CA PHE A 116 -14.44 -13.29 5.38
C PHE A 116 -13.64 -13.25 6.69
N HIS A 117 -14.30 -13.45 7.82
CA HIS A 117 -13.66 -13.57 9.13
C HIS A 117 -12.74 -14.80 9.22
N ALA A 118 -13.19 -15.97 8.76
CA ALA A 118 -12.38 -17.20 8.77
C ALA A 118 -11.10 -17.08 7.94
N PHE A 119 -11.13 -16.31 6.85
CA PHE A 119 -9.93 -16.09 6.04
C PHE A 119 -8.96 -15.09 6.67
N LEU A 120 -9.46 -13.98 7.23
CA LEU A 120 -8.64 -12.94 7.88
C LEU A 120 -8.10 -13.34 9.26
N SER A 121 -8.73 -14.30 9.93
CA SER A 121 -8.22 -14.88 11.19
C SER A 121 -6.96 -15.74 11.02
N LYS A 122 -6.55 -16.04 9.78
CA LYS A 122 -5.30 -16.74 9.51
C LYS A 122 -4.12 -15.82 9.79
N THR A 123 -3.13 -16.32 10.52
CA THR A 123 -1.87 -15.60 10.80
C THR A 123 -1.11 -15.24 9.51
N THR A 124 -1.28 -16.05 8.47
CA THR A 124 -0.66 -15.85 7.16
C THR A 124 -1.67 -16.10 6.05
N ILE A 125 -1.72 -15.18 5.08
CA ILE A 125 -2.54 -15.31 3.88
C ILE A 125 -1.63 -15.67 2.69
N PRO A 126 -1.95 -16.74 1.91
CA PRO A 126 -1.18 -17.09 0.72
C PRO A 126 -1.43 -16.11 -0.42
N TRP A 127 -0.45 -15.95 -1.30
CA TRP A 127 -0.60 -15.18 -2.53
C TRP A 127 -1.52 -15.88 -3.52
N TYR A 128 -2.41 -15.12 -4.14
CA TYR A 128 -3.20 -15.60 -5.26
C TYR A 128 -2.28 -15.90 -6.44
N THR A 129 -2.34 -17.13 -6.94
CA THR A 129 -1.51 -17.60 -8.04
C THR A 129 -2.38 -18.31 -9.08
N PRO A 130 -2.72 -17.65 -10.20
CA PRO A 130 -3.49 -18.30 -11.26
C PRO A 130 -2.60 -19.28 -12.03
N THR A 131 -2.75 -20.58 -11.75
CA THR A 131 -1.97 -21.62 -12.44
C THR A 131 -2.52 -21.88 -13.85
N MET A 132 -2.04 -21.12 -14.84
CA MET A 132 -2.14 -21.35 -16.31
C MET A 132 -3.51 -21.59 -16.97
N VAL A 133 -4.59 -21.73 -16.22
CA VAL A 133 -5.98 -21.78 -16.69
C VAL A 133 -6.74 -20.69 -15.94
N ALA A 134 -7.84 -20.23 -16.51
CA ALA A 134 -8.73 -19.20 -16.01
C ALA A 134 -8.94 -19.24 -14.48
N ASP A 135 -9.36 -18.08 -13.94
CA ASP A 135 -9.70 -17.91 -12.53
C ASP A 135 -10.43 -19.16 -12.00
N SER A 136 -9.86 -19.79 -10.98
CA SER A 136 -10.28 -21.12 -10.52
C SER A 136 -10.64 -21.01 -9.06
N ILE A 137 -11.75 -21.65 -8.69
CA ILE A 137 -12.19 -21.82 -7.30
C ILE A 137 -11.26 -22.72 -6.46
N TYR A 138 -10.03 -22.96 -6.90
CA TYR A 138 -9.00 -23.59 -6.05
C TYR A 138 -7.85 -22.63 -5.75
N HIS A 139 -7.86 -21.45 -6.37
CA HIS A 139 -6.89 -20.40 -6.14
C HIS A 139 -7.51 -19.32 -5.25
N THR A 140 -7.44 -19.49 -3.93
CA THR A 140 -7.68 -18.38 -2.98
C THR A 140 -6.36 -17.77 -2.60
N GLY A 141 -6.35 -16.45 -2.52
CA GLY A 141 -5.23 -15.75 -1.93
C GLY A 141 -5.41 -14.26 -2.01
N ILE A 142 -4.39 -13.56 -1.54
CA ILE A 142 -4.30 -12.12 -1.70
C ILE A 142 -3.65 -11.79 -3.03
N ARG A 143 -4.25 -10.85 -3.75
CA ARG A 143 -3.71 -10.27 -4.98
C ARG A 143 -3.44 -8.80 -4.73
N MET A 144 -2.30 -8.34 -5.24
CA MET A 144 -1.98 -6.94 -5.28
C MET A 144 -1.71 -6.47 -6.69
N GLN A 145 -2.08 -5.24 -6.96
CA GLN A 145 -1.85 -4.59 -8.24
C GLN A 145 -1.31 -3.18 -8.00
N TRP A 146 -0.35 -2.79 -8.81
CA TRP A 146 0.24 -1.47 -8.81
C TRP A 146 0.17 -0.89 -10.21
N ARG A 147 -0.32 0.34 -10.32
CA ARG A 147 -0.27 1.13 -11.53
C ARG A 147 0.77 2.21 -11.37
N THR A 148 1.75 2.25 -12.26
CA THR A 148 2.76 3.31 -12.28
C THR A 148 2.18 4.61 -12.82
N SER A 149 2.97 5.68 -12.75
CA SER A 149 2.57 6.98 -13.28
C SER A 149 2.42 7.09 -14.77
N GLU A 150 3.09 6.19 -15.47
CA GLU A 150 3.03 6.05 -16.93
C GLU A 150 1.79 5.25 -17.34
N GLY A 151 1.09 4.64 -16.38
CA GLY A 151 -0.12 3.84 -16.58
C GLY A 151 0.13 2.34 -16.76
N ASP A 152 1.36 1.88 -16.55
CA ASP A 152 1.70 0.46 -16.62
C ASP A 152 1.20 -0.29 -15.39
N TRP A 153 0.60 -1.45 -15.62
CA TRP A 153 0.04 -2.30 -14.57
C TRP A 153 0.97 -3.44 -14.22
N TYR A 154 1.18 -3.64 -12.93
CA TYR A 154 1.93 -4.74 -12.34
C TYR A 154 1.07 -5.49 -11.33
N THR A 155 1.24 -6.79 -11.22
CA THR A 155 0.42 -7.65 -10.35
C THR A 155 1.22 -8.80 -9.73
N THR A 156 0.74 -9.36 -8.64
CA THR A 156 1.31 -10.56 -8.00
C THR A 156 0.98 -11.87 -8.71
N ASP A 157 0.20 -11.84 -9.79
CA ASP A 157 -0.41 -13.00 -10.47
C ASP A 157 0.55 -13.92 -11.25
N LYS A 158 1.74 -14.25 -10.71
CA LYS A 158 2.65 -15.25 -11.30
C LYS A 158 3.22 -16.22 -10.27
N LEU A 159 3.59 -17.40 -10.78
CA LEU A 159 3.98 -18.64 -10.08
C LEU A 159 5.12 -18.56 -9.05
N SER A 160 5.76 -17.41 -8.85
CA SER A 160 6.83 -17.25 -7.85
C SER A 160 6.56 -16.00 -7.03
N GLN A 161 5.91 -16.18 -5.88
CA GLN A 161 5.88 -15.18 -4.83
C GLN A 161 6.73 -15.65 -3.66
N SER A 162 7.68 -14.82 -3.25
CA SER A 162 8.42 -14.99 -2.01
C SER A 162 7.85 -14.00 -1.00
N GLY A 163 7.11 -14.48 0.00
CA GLY A 163 6.60 -13.64 1.08
C GLY A 163 5.35 -14.21 1.72
N THR A 164 5.07 -13.74 2.93
CA THR A 164 3.85 -14.01 3.69
C THR A 164 3.22 -12.67 4.02
N ILE A 165 1.91 -12.54 3.80
CA ILE A 165 1.18 -11.39 4.35
C ILE A 165 0.82 -11.74 5.79
N ALA A 166 1.42 -11.00 6.73
CA ALA A 166 1.05 -11.06 8.14
C ALA A 166 -0.14 -10.15 8.39
N VAL A 167 -1.12 -10.64 9.16
CA VAL A 167 -2.25 -9.85 9.65
C VAL A 167 -2.05 -9.60 11.14
N ASP A 168 -1.79 -8.36 11.52
CA ASP A 168 -1.40 -8.04 12.91
C ASP A 168 -2.60 -7.74 13.82
N SER A 169 -3.68 -7.21 13.26
CA SER A 169 -4.92 -6.96 13.99
C SER A 169 -6.12 -6.94 13.05
N THR A 170 -7.28 -7.34 13.58
CA THR A 170 -8.59 -7.28 12.94
C THR A 170 -9.58 -6.59 13.88
N ALA A 171 -10.38 -5.68 13.34
CA ALA A 171 -11.50 -5.06 14.06
C ALA A 171 -12.79 -5.33 13.29
N ASP A 172 -13.64 -6.19 13.84
CA ASP A 172 -14.91 -6.56 13.24
C ASP A 172 -15.96 -5.47 13.51
N VAL A 173 -16.54 -4.91 12.45
CA VAL A 173 -17.67 -3.98 12.55
C VAL A 173 -18.88 -4.61 11.87
N THR A 174 -19.67 -5.34 12.66
CA THR A 174 -20.90 -5.99 12.17
C THR A 174 -22.14 -5.33 12.78
N VAL A 175 -23.04 -4.87 11.91
CA VAL A 175 -24.40 -4.48 12.30
C VAL A 175 -25.35 -5.40 11.53
N PRO A 176 -26.33 -6.05 12.17
CA PRO A 176 -27.32 -6.86 11.47
C PRO A 176 -28.03 -6.04 10.37
N GLY A 177 -27.95 -6.50 9.11
CA GLY A 177 -28.47 -5.81 7.93
C GLY A 177 -27.59 -4.65 7.41
N GLY A 178 -26.38 -4.48 7.96
CA GLY A 178 -25.40 -3.46 7.55
C GLY A 178 -24.18 -4.06 6.85
N ILE A 179 -23.34 -3.20 6.27
CA ILE A 179 -22.08 -3.57 5.62
C ILE A 179 -21.08 -4.06 6.66
N SER A 180 -20.54 -5.27 6.49
CA SER A 180 -19.46 -5.75 7.34
C SER A 180 -18.15 -5.12 6.90
N THR A 181 -17.37 -4.63 7.86
CA THR A 181 -16.08 -3.99 7.59
C THR A 181 -15.04 -4.56 8.53
N HIS A 182 -13.89 -4.93 7.97
CA HIS A 182 -12.74 -5.37 8.75
C HIS A 182 -11.55 -4.50 8.41
N GLU A 183 -11.01 -3.85 9.43
CA GLU A 183 -9.72 -3.19 9.34
C GLU A 183 -8.62 -4.22 9.60
N VAL A 184 -7.64 -4.26 8.72
CA VAL A 184 -6.54 -5.22 8.74
C VAL A 184 -5.24 -4.46 8.61
N TYR A 185 -4.31 -4.70 9.53
CA TYR A 185 -2.95 -4.24 9.36
C TYR A 185 -2.10 -5.34 8.72
N ILE A 186 -1.46 -5.02 7.60
CA ILE A 186 -0.72 -5.97 6.78
C ILE A 186 0.74 -5.57 6.62
N HIS A 187 1.63 -6.57 6.57
CA HIS A 187 3.04 -6.41 6.24
C HIS A 187 3.51 -7.52 5.27
N PHE A 188 4.26 -7.17 4.23
CA PHE A 188 4.64 -8.07 3.15
C PHE A 188 5.83 -7.57 2.31
N ASN A 189 6.48 -8.52 1.65
CA ASN A 189 7.39 -8.29 0.52
C ASN A 189 6.88 -9.13 -0.65
N CYS A 190 6.99 -8.62 -1.88
CA CYS A 190 6.54 -9.36 -3.06
C CYS A 190 7.25 -8.92 -4.35
N THR A 191 7.08 -9.73 -5.40
CA THR A 191 7.46 -9.36 -6.76
C THR A 191 6.20 -9.07 -7.57
N LEU A 192 6.16 -7.91 -8.22
CA LEU A 192 5.08 -7.51 -9.10
C LEU A 192 5.52 -7.72 -10.56
N TYR A 193 4.64 -8.32 -11.37
CA TYR A 193 4.88 -8.66 -12.76
C TYR A 193 4.03 -7.79 -13.67
N ASN A 194 4.63 -7.22 -14.72
CA ASN A 194 3.90 -6.40 -15.68
C ASN A 194 2.79 -7.23 -16.35
N LYS A 195 1.57 -6.69 -16.39
CA LYS A 195 0.40 -7.37 -16.97
C LYS A 195 0.46 -7.47 -18.50
N ASN A 196 1.05 -6.47 -19.16
CA ASN A 196 1.05 -6.32 -20.61
C ASN A 196 2.44 -6.53 -21.23
N GLY A 197 3.43 -6.98 -20.45
CA GLY A 197 4.83 -7.05 -20.87
C GLY A 197 5.66 -8.03 -20.04
N SER A 198 6.98 -7.87 -20.12
CA SER A 198 7.96 -8.78 -19.49
C SER A 198 8.72 -8.18 -18.30
N GLY A 199 8.29 -7.01 -17.80
CA GLY A 199 8.94 -6.33 -16.67
C GLY A 199 8.52 -6.86 -15.30
N THR A 200 9.37 -6.62 -14.29
CA THR A 200 9.07 -6.89 -12.87
C THR A 200 9.45 -5.69 -12.01
N LEU A 201 8.76 -5.52 -10.90
CA LEU A 201 9.12 -4.59 -9.81
C LEU A 201 9.24 -5.40 -8.53
N THR A 202 10.23 -5.09 -7.70
CA THR A 202 10.30 -5.63 -6.34
C THR A 202 9.66 -4.62 -5.40
N LEU A 203 8.77 -5.11 -4.54
CA LEU A 203 8.17 -4.34 -3.47
C LEU A 203 8.72 -4.87 -2.14
N THR A 204 9.39 -3.99 -1.41
CA THR A 204 9.93 -4.28 -0.08
C THR A 204 9.36 -3.34 0.97
N GLU A 205 9.35 -3.80 2.23
CA GLU A 205 8.83 -3.04 3.38
C GLU A 205 7.37 -2.61 3.17
N GLY A 206 6.61 -3.45 2.46
CA GLY A 206 5.22 -3.21 2.13
C GLY A 206 4.38 -3.31 3.38
N LYS A 207 3.71 -2.23 3.76
CA LYS A 207 2.82 -2.18 4.91
C LYS A 207 1.59 -1.34 4.63
N GLY A 208 0.52 -1.62 5.36
CA GLY A 208 -0.71 -0.84 5.24
C GLY A 208 -1.76 -1.20 6.26
N ARG A 209 -2.62 -0.23 6.53
CA ARG A 209 -3.90 -0.44 7.22
C ARG A 209 -4.97 -0.42 6.16
N ILE A 210 -5.68 -1.52 5.99
CA ILE A 210 -6.63 -1.72 4.90
C ILE A 210 -8.00 -2.03 5.49
N SER A 211 -9.02 -1.30 5.04
CA SER A 211 -10.40 -1.56 5.39
C SER A 211 -11.05 -2.32 4.25
N PHE A 212 -11.23 -3.62 4.43
CA PHE A 212 -12.00 -4.43 3.50
C PHE A 212 -13.48 -4.39 3.89
N VAL A 213 -14.36 -4.48 2.89
CA VAL A 213 -15.80 -4.46 3.09
C VAL A 213 -16.44 -5.71 2.51
N ASN A 214 -17.53 -6.14 3.13
CA ASN A 214 -18.42 -7.13 2.56
C ASN A 214 -19.83 -6.54 2.50
N THR A 215 -20.31 -6.35 1.28
CA THR A 215 -21.67 -5.90 0.93
C THR A 215 -22.53 -7.05 0.41
N MET A 216 -21.92 -8.18 0.03
CA MET A 216 -22.61 -9.36 -0.47
C MET A 216 -23.14 -10.23 0.66
N PHE A 217 -24.28 -9.85 1.24
CA PHE A 217 -24.95 -10.61 2.31
C PHE A 217 -25.91 -11.71 1.84
N TYR A 218 -25.67 -12.36 0.70
CA TYR A 218 -26.53 -13.46 0.22
C TYR A 218 -25.75 -14.42 -0.66
#